data_AF-A0A2W4SE35-F1
#
_entry.id   AF-A0A2W4SE35-F1
#
_cell.length_a   1.000
_cell.length_b   1.000
_cell.length_c   1.000
_cell.angle_alpha   90.00
_cell.angle_beta   90.00
_cell.angle_gamma   90.00
#
_symmetry.space_group_name_H-M   'P 1'
#
loop_
_entity.id
_entity.type
_entity.pdbx_description
1 polymer ?
#
loop_
_entity_poly.entity_id
_entity_poly.type
_entity_poly.pdbx_seq_one_letter_code
_entity_poly.pdbx_strand_id
1 'polypeptide(L)'
;MVYDTPGNTHFYGTGSPDPLREHLSLRSLEAKAMRLFCWGLKRGILFVNCSPSKKSRLVFPRVPLSELTSVSPDFECWADLLSRARRIFELEKQPPFSQFRRDTLDRPETQACRDIIDELDGYWLELIPLMTEIAADAGSFSQSQLAL
;
A
#
# COMPACT_ATOMS: atom_id res chain seq x y z
N MET A 1 -7.53 5.25 -3.81
CA MET A 1 -8.36 6.40 -4.21
C MET A 1 -9.02 6.96 -2.96
N VAL A 2 -9.20 8.29 -2.88
CA VAL A 2 -9.90 8.97 -1.78
C VAL A 2 -11.04 9.77 -2.40
N TYR A 3 -12.25 9.60 -1.91
CA TYR A 3 -13.47 10.26 -2.41
C TYR A 3 -14.00 11.20 -1.32
N ASP A 4 -13.24 12.23 -0.98
CA ASP A 4 -13.58 13.18 0.08
C ASP A 4 -14.46 14.34 -0.42
N THR A 5 -14.56 14.52 -1.74
CA THR A 5 -15.34 15.58 -2.38
C THR A 5 -16.33 15.00 -3.39
N PRO A 6 -17.60 15.42 -3.37
CA PRO A 6 -18.56 15.09 -4.43
C PRO A 6 -18.11 15.73 -5.75
N GLY A 7 -18.09 14.97 -6.85
CA GLY A 7 -17.71 15.48 -8.16
C GLY A 7 -17.55 14.38 -9.22
N ASN A 8 -17.35 14.77 -10.48
CA ASN A 8 -17.14 13.82 -11.58
C ASN A 8 -15.83 13.05 -11.35
N THR A 9 -15.93 11.77 -11.02
CA THR A 9 -14.78 10.87 -10.99
C THR A 9 -14.72 10.12 -12.32
N HIS A 10 -13.52 9.75 -12.78
CA HIS A 10 -13.34 8.96 -14.00
C HIS A 10 -13.77 7.48 -13.87
N PHE A 11 -14.38 7.11 -12.74
CA PHE A 11 -14.93 5.78 -12.48
C PHE A 11 -16.46 5.81 -12.64
N TYR A 12 -17.05 4.67 -13.01
CA TYR A 12 -18.45 4.50 -13.42
C TYR A 12 -19.45 5.45 -12.73
N GLY A 13 -20.15 6.28 -13.52
CA GLY A 13 -21.34 7.03 -13.07
C GLY A 13 -21.12 8.46 -12.57
N THR A 14 -22.08 8.97 -11.79
CA THR A 14 -22.21 10.36 -11.30
C THR A 14 -21.25 10.71 -10.16
N GLY A 15 -20.06 10.10 -10.12
CA GLY A 15 -19.10 10.36 -9.04
C GLY A 15 -19.41 9.67 -7.71
N SER A 16 -20.43 8.81 -7.66
CA SER A 16 -20.61 7.89 -6.54
C SER A 16 -19.40 6.97 -6.48
N PRO A 17 -18.77 6.77 -5.30
CA PRO A 17 -17.81 5.69 -5.14
C PRO A 17 -18.43 4.42 -5.71
N ASP A 18 -17.66 3.61 -6.44
CA ASP A 18 -18.06 2.22 -6.75
C ASP A 18 -18.68 1.69 -5.46
N PRO A 19 -19.98 1.34 -5.43
CA PRO A 19 -20.63 0.87 -4.22
C PRO A 19 -19.91 -0.42 -3.90
N LEU A 20 -18.82 -0.28 -3.14
CA LEU A 20 -17.79 -1.28 -2.96
C LEU A 20 -18.59 -2.53 -2.63
N ARG A 21 -18.60 -3.50 -3.55
CA ARG A 21 -19.10 -4.82 -3.19
C ARG A 21 -18.35 -5.13 -1.90
N GLU A 22 -19.05 -5.57 -0.85
CA GLU A 22 -18.41 -5.99 0.39
C GLU A 22 -17.57 -7.25 0.10
N HIS A 23 -16.45 -7.05 -0.59
CA HIS A 23 -15.67 -8.07 -1.25
C HIS A 23 -14.30 -8.10 -0.63
N LEU A 24 -13.78 -9.30 -0.36
CA LEU A 24 -12.50 -9.53 0.31
C LEU A 24 -11.31 -8.82 -0.37
N SER A 25 -11.41 -8.53 -1.67
CA SER A 25 -10.36 -7.79 -2.39
C SER A 25 -10.23 -6.32 -1.99
N LEU A 26 -11.28 -5.74 -1.39
CA LEU A 26 -11.43 -4.33 -1.06
C LEU A 26 -11.24 -4.06 0.45
N ARG A 27 -10.56 -4.96 1.19
CA ARG A 27 -10.11 -4.74 2.58
C ARG A 27 -9.07 -3.59 2.64
N SER A 28 -8.08 -3.63 3.53
CA SER A 28 -7.16 -2.48 3.71
C SER A 28 -6.39 -2.14 2.43
N LEU A 29 -6.64 -0.97 1.84
CA LEU A 29 -5.96 -0.51 0.63
C LEU A 29 -4.52 -0.09 0.97
N GLU A 30 -4.32 0.51 2.14
CA GLU A 30 -3.02 0.90 2.68
C GLU A 30 -2.13 -0.32 2.89
N ALA A 31 -2.65 -1.40 3.46
CA ALA A 31 -1.89 -2.65 3.61
C ALA A 31 -1.44 -3.20 2.25
N LYS A 32 -2.33 -3.19 1.25
CA LYS A 32 -2.03 -3.65 -0.11
C LYS A 32 -1.01 -2.75 -0.80
N ALA A 33 -1.11 -1.43 -0.60
CA ALA A 33 -0.12 -0.48 -1.07
C ALA A 33 1.24 -0.76 -0.41
N MET A 34 1.29 -0.90 0.91
CA MET A 34 2.53 -1.19 1.65
C MET A 34 3.17 -2.52 1.18
N ARG A 35 2.36 -3.56 1.01
CA ARG A 35 2.78 -4.84 0.44
C ARG A 35 3.37 -4.68 -0.97
N LEU A 36 2.74 -3.88 -1.84
CA LEU A 36 3.25 -3.58 -3.18
C LEU A 36 4.58 -2.81 -3.12
N PHE A 37 4.71 -1.83 -2.23
CA PHE A 37 5.96 -1.09 -2.01
C PHE A 37 7.11 -2.05 -1.68
N CYS A 38 6.90 -2.92 -0.69
CA CYS A 38 7.89 -3.91 -0.27
C CYS A 38 8.21 -4.93 -1.39
N TRP A 39 7.23 -5.28 -2.23
CA TRP A 39 7.47 -6.11 -3.41
C TRP A 39 8.34 -5.41 -4.45
N GLY A 40 8.18 -4.09 -4.61
CA GLY A 40 9.04 -3.25 -5.42
C GLY A 40 10.47 -3.26 -4.87
N LEU A 41 10.64 -2.93 -3.58
CA LEU A 41 11.95 -2.92 -2.92
C LEU A 41 12.67 -4.26 -3.07
N LYS A 42 11.96 -5.37 -2.88
CA LYS A 42 12.50 -6.73 -3.07
C LYS A 42 13.03 -6.97 -4.48
N ARG A 43 12.51 -6.26 -5.49
CA ARG A 43 12.92 -6.33 -6.91
C ARG A 43 13.85 -5.19 -7.34
N GLY A 44 14.33 -4.35 -6.41
CA GLY A 44 15.13 -3.18 -6.76
C GLY A 44 14.34 -2.08 -7.47
N ILE A 45 13.04 -1.96 -7.16
CA ILE A 45 12.14 -0.95 -7.72
C ILE A 45 11.62 -0.08 -6.58
N LEU A 46 11.81 1.24 -6.67
CA LEU A 46 11.20 2.18 -5.74
C LEU A 46 9.87 2.67 -6.30
N PHE A 47 8.77 2.39 -5.59
CA PHE A 47 7.48 3.01 -5.90
C PHE A 47 7.38 4.37 -5.22
N VAL A 48 6.88 5.37 -5.93
CA VAL A 48 6.63 6.71 -5.42
C VAL A 48 5.22 7.17 -5.77
N ASN A 49 4.69 8.11 -5.00
CA ASN A 49 3.39 8.72 -5.24
C ASN A 49 3.56 10.16 -5.76
N CYS A 50 3.23 10.38 -7.04
CA CYS A 50 3.29 11.69 -7.68
C CYS A 50 1.98 12.48 -7.65
N SER A 51 0.97 11.99 -6.92
CA SER A 51 -0.31 12.67 -6.84
C SER A 51 -0.20 14.00 -6.08
N PRO A 52 -0.73 15.11 -6.64
CA PRO A 52 -0.81 16.39 -5.93
C PRO A 52 -1.88 16.39 -4.82
N SER A 53 -2.71 15.35 -4.72
CA SER A 53 -3.75 15.24 -3.70
C SER A 53 -3.16 15.15 -2.30
N LYS A 54 -3.67 15.96 -1.36
CA LYS A 54 -3.27 15.94 0.05
C LYS A 54 -3.48 14.58 0.70
N LYS A 55 -4.59 13.92 0.37
CA LYS A 55 -4.94 12.58 0.87
C LYS A 55 -4.65 11.52 -0.19
N SER A 56 -4.09 10.39 0.23
CA SER A 56 -3.84 9.23 -0.63
C SER A 56 -3.89 7.96 0.20
N ARG A 57 -4.42 6.88 -0.39
CA ARG A 57 -4.32 5.50 0.16
C ARG A 57 -3.02 4.81 -0.28
N LEU A 58 -2.29 5.41 -1.23
CA LEU A 58 -0.94 4.97 -1.59
C LEU A 58 0.03 5.54 -0.56
N VAL A 59 0.56 4.65 0.27
CA VAL A 59 1.49 5.00 1.35
C VAL A 59 2.91 5.28 0.87
N PHE A 60 3.17 5.20 -0.44
CA PHE A 60 4.51 5.40 -1.00
C PHE A 60 5.08 6.79 -0.68
N PRO A 61 6.42 6.93 -0.63
CA PRO A 61 7.08 8.23 -0.58
C PRO A 61 6.54 9.19 -1.66
N ARG A 62 6.33 10.45 -1.31
CA ARG A 62 5.71 11.44 -2.19
C ARG A 62 6.74 12.21 -2.99
N VAL A 63 6.65 12.14 -4.31
CA VAL A 63 7.59 12.81 -5.22
C VAL A 63 6.81 13.65 -6.21
N PRO A 64 6.96 14.99 -6.23
CA PRO A 64 6.35 15.81 -7.26
C PRO A 64 6.70 15.29 -8.66
N LEU A 65 5.73 15.28 -9.57
CA LEU A 65 5.98 14.78 -10.93
C LEU A 65 7.14 15.50 -11.63
N SER A 66 7.34 16.79 -11.34
CA SER A 66 8.44 17.61 -11.84
C SER A 66 9.83 17.17 -11.35
N GLU A 67 9.90 16.44 -10.23
CA GLU A 67 11.15 16.00 -9.61
C GLU A 67 11.46 14.53 -9.92
N LEU A 68 10.54 13.81 -10.56
CA LEU A 68 10.63 12.36 -10.74
C LEU A 68 11.91 11.91 -11.44
N THR A 69 12.38 12.68 -12.43
CA THR A 69 13.62 12.38 -13.18
C THR A 69 14.90 12.65 -12.40
N SER A 70 14.81 13.42 -11.31
CA SER A 70 15.94 13.78 -10.45
C SER A 70 16.09 12.82 -9.28
N VAL A 71 15.16 11.87 -9.13
CA VAL A 71 15.19 10.89 -8.05
C VAL A 71 16.19 9.80 -8.36
N SER A 72 17.19 9.66 -7.50
CA SER A 72 18.04 8.48 -7.44
C SER A 72 17.67 7.67 -6.19
N PRO A 73 17.11 6.46 -6.33
CA PRO A 73 16.78 5.64 -5.17
C PRO A 73 18.06 5.12 -4.50
N ASP A 74 18.23 5.45 -3.22
CA ASP A 74 19.13 4.71 -2.34
C ASP A 74 18.36 3.52 -1.76
N PHE A 75 18.78 2.29 -2.07
CA PHE A 75 18.13 1.08 -1.56
C PHE A 75 18.64 0.66 -0.18
N GLU A 76 19.80 1.13 0.25
CA GLU A 76 20.40 0.76 1.54
C GLU A 76 19.60 1.32 2.71
N CYS A 77 19.07 2.54 2.58
CA CYS A 77 18.21 3.13 3.62
C CYS A 77 16.93 2.31 3.88
N TRP A 78 16.49 1.50 2.91
CA TRP A 78 15.32 0.61 3.03
C TRP A 78 15.64 -0.79 3.55
N ALA A 79 16.90 -1.08 3.90
CA ALA A 79 17.34 -2.44 4.26
C ALA A 79 16.61 -3.02 5.48
N ASP A 80 16.36 -2.22 6.53
CA ASP A 80 15.61 -2.69 7.71
C ASP A 80 14.14 -2.97 7.34
N LEU A 81 13.49 -2.05 6.63
CA LEU A 81 12.12 -2.22 6.16
C LEU A 81 11.97 -3.49 5.32
N LEU A 82 12.88 -3.71 4.36
CA LEU A 82 12.88 -4.90 3.51
C LEU A 82 13.12 -6.18 4.32
N SER A 83 13.97 -6.12 5.35
CA SER A 83 14.23 -7.25 6.25
C SER A 83 12.99 -7.66 7.04
N ARG A 84 12.20 -6.70 7.53
CA ARG A 84 10.91 -6.97 8.18
C ARG A 84 9.88 -7.50 7.19
N ALA A 85 9.78 -6.86 6.02
CA ALA A 85 8.88 -7.30 4.95
C ALA A 85 9.15 -8.74 4.48
N ARG A 86 10.43 -9.17 4.43
CA ARG A 86 10.81 -10.56 4.12
C ARG A 86 10.18 -11.57 5.07
N ARG A 87 10.08 -11.25 6.37
CA ARG A 87 9.42 -12.13 7.35
C ARG A 87 7.94 -12.29 7.03
N ILE A 88 7.26 -11.19 6.71
CA ILE A 88 5.84 -11.20 6.33
C ILE A 88 5.66 -11.98 5.01
N PHE A 89 6.53 -11.80 4.02
CA PHE A 89 6.48 -12.57 2.77
C PHE A 89 6.63 -14.08 2.99
N GLU A 90 7.44 -14.52 3.97
CA GLU A 90 7.52 -15.94 4.31
C GLU A 90 6.26 -16.42 5.05
N LEU A 91 5.72 -15.60 5.96
CA LEU A 91 4.47 -15.88 6.65
C LEU A 91 3.30 -16.07 5.67
N GLU A 92 3.20 -15.22 4.64
CA GLU A 92 2.18 -15.31 3.57
C GLU A 92 2.19 -16.63 2.79
N LYS A 93 3.32 -17.36 2.82
CA LYS A 93 3.43 -18.67 2.15
C LYS A 93 2.94 -19.81 3.04
N GLN A 94 2.76 -19.58 4.34
CA GLN A 94 2.34 -20.60 5.30
C GLN A 94 0.83 -20.56 5.54
N PRO A 95 0.22 -21.70 5.89
CA PRO A 95 -1.12 -21.71 6.47
C PRO A 95 -1.18 -20.83 7.73
N PRO A 96 -2.30 -20.12 7.97
CA PRO A 96 -3.52 -20.11 7.17
C PRO A 96 -3.49 -19.12 5.99
N PHE A 97 -2.52 -18.22 5.91
CA PHE A 97 -2.45 -17.14 4.90
C PHE A 97 -2.33 -17.64 3.45
N SER A 98 -1.66 -18.77 3.24
CA SER A 98 -1.54 -19.36 1.90
C SER A 98 -2.80 -20.08 1.41
N GLN A 99 -3.78 -20.32 2.29
CA GLN A 99 -4.99 -21.07 1.96
C GLN A 99 -5.99 -20.28 1.11
N PHE A 100 -5.91 -18.95 1.11
CA PHE A 100 -6.89 -18.06 0.46
C PHE A 100 -6.27 -17.26 -0.70
N ARG A 101 -5.32 -17.86 -1.42
CA ARG A 101 -4.68 -17.26 -2.59
C ARG A 101 -5.67 -17.24 -3.77
N ARG A 102 -5.86 -16.04 -4.34
CA ARG A 102 -6.98 -15.64 -5.22
C ARG A 102 -7.12 -16.48 -6.51
N ASP A 103 -6.06 -17.18 -6.89
CA ASP A 103 -5.99 -18.19 -7.95
C ASP A 103 -6.85 -19.45 -7.67
N THR A 104 -7.47 -19.55 -6.48
CA THR A 104 -8.38 -20.65 -6.07
C THR A 104 -9.77 -20.17 -5.61
N LEU A 105 -10.28 -19.05 -6.14
CA LEU A 105 -11.59 -18.45 -5.81
C LEU A 105 -12.84 -19.29 -6.23
N ASP A 106 -12.79 -20.61 -6.09
CA ASP A 106 -13.97 -21.48 -6.19
C ASP A 106 -14.73 -21.59 -4.83
N ARG A 107 -14.22 -20.95 -3.77
CA ARG A 107 -14.79 -21.04 -2.41
C ARG A 107 -15.57 -19.78 -2.04
N PRO A 108 -16.70 -19.92 -1.32
CA PRO A 108 -17.47 -18.78 -0.84
C PRO A 108 -16.64 -17.93 0.13
N GLU A 109 -16.85 -16.62 0.09
CA GLU A 109 -16.28 -15.71 1.10
C GLU A 109 -16.84 -16.07 2.48
N THR A 110 -15.96 -16.38 3.45
CA THR A 110 -16.36 -16.68 4.84
C THR A 110 -15.77 -15.66 5.81
N GLN A 111 -16.29 -15.60 7.03
CA GLN A 111 -15.70 -14.75 8.08
C GLN A 111 -14.25 -15.13 8.38
N ALA A 112 -13.92 -16.42 8.40
CA ALA A 112 -12.54 -16.88 8.57
C ALA A 112 -11.61 -16.34 7.46
N CYS A 113 -12.07 -16.25 6.21
CA CYS A 113 -11.30 -15.60 5.15
C CYS A 113 -11.04 -14.12 5.45
N ARG A 114 -12.04 -13.42 6.00
CA ARG A 114 -11.94 -11.99 6.35
C ARG A 114 -10.92 -11.79 7.47
N ASP A 115 -11.02 -12.58 8.53
CA ASP A 115 -10.13 -12.50 9.70
C ASP A 115 -8.67 -12.75 9.31
N ILE A 116 -8.41 -13.76 8.45
CA ILE A 116 -7.05 -14.06 7.96
C ILE A 116 -6.48 -12.91 7.12
N ILE A 117 -7.30 -12.29 6.26
CA ILE A 117 -6.87 -11.13 5.47
C ILE A 117 -6.61 -9.93 6.38
N ASP A 118 -7.45 -9.70 7.39
CA ASP A 118 -7.29 -8.59 8.33
C ASP A 118 -6.04 -8.74 9.18
N GLU A 119 -5.76 -9.95 9.66
CA GLU A 119 -4.51 -10.28 10.36
C GLU A 119 -3.29 -10.00 9.48
N LEU A 120 -3.32 -10.48 8.23
CA LEU A 120 -2.23 -10.22 7.29
C LEU A 120 -2.09 -8.73 6.94
N ASP A 121 -3.20 -8.04 6.71
CA ASP A 121 -3.23 -6.60 6.46
C ASP A 121 -2.62 -5.84 7.67
N GLY A 122 -2.86 -6.31 8.90
CA GLY A 122 -2.26 -5.79 10.14
C GLY A 122 -0.74 -5.75 10.10
N TYR A 123 -0.08 -6.87 9.75
CA TYR A 123 1.38 -6.92 9.64
C TYR A 123 1.94 -5.93 8.63
N TRP A 124 1.24 -5.72 7.51
CA TRP A 124 1.66 -4.73 6.52
C TRP A 124 1.46 -3.30 7.01
N LEU A 125 0.37 -3.02 7.74
CA LEU A 125 0.11 -1.69 8.31
C LEU A 125 1.18 -1.28 9.33
N GLU A 126 1.69 -2.23 10.12
CA GLU A 126 2.77 -2.00 11.10
C GLU A 126 4.07 -1.49 10.47
N LEU A 127 4.29 -1.71 9.17
CA LEU A 127 5.47 -1.22 8.47
C LEU A 127 5.36 0.24 8.01
N ILE A 128 4.16 0.82 8.00
CA ILE A 128 3.93 2.18 7.48
C ILE A 128 4.67 3.26 8.29
N PRO A 129 4.66 3.25 9.64
CA PRO A 129 5.40 4.25 10.42
C PRO A 129 6.89 4.23 10.08
N LEU A 130 7.53 3.05 10.07
CA LEU A 130 8.94 2.90 9.72
C LEU A 130 9.24 3.38 8.29
N MET A 131 8.40 3.03 7.32
CA MET A 131 8.55 3.51 5.95
C MET A 131 8.48 5.05 5.88
N THR A 132 7.56 5.66 6.65
CA THR A 132 7.39 7.11 6.71
C THR A 132 8.60 7.80 7.34
N GLU A 133 9.15 7.23 8.41
CA GLU A 133 10.38 7.70 9.07
C GLU A 133 11.57 7.66 8.12
N ILE A 134 11.82 6.50 7.47
CA ILE A 134 12.91 6.37 6.49
C ILE A 134 12.73 7.35 5.33
N ALA A 135 11.49 7.54 4.84
CA ALA A 135 11.20 8.50 3.77
C ALA A 135 11.49 9.94 4.18
N ALA A 136 11.25 10.30 5.44
CA ALA A 136 11.54 11.62 5.99
C ALA A 136 13.05 11.84 6.15
N ASP A 137 13.76 10.84 6.66
CA ASP A 137 15.22 10.88 6.91
C ASP A 137 16.03 10.84 5.61
N ALA A 138 15.57 10.10 4.60
CA ALA A 138 16.19 10.06 3.27
C ALA A 138 16.13 11.41 2.52
N GLY A 139 15.34 12.37 3.02
CA GLY A 139 15.54 13.80 2.83
C GLY A 139 15.79 14.28 1.40
N SER A 140 14.79 14.21 0.52
CA SER A 140 14.54 15.15 -0.62
C SER A 140 13.27 14.76 -1.40
N PHE A 141 12.19 14.38 -0.70
CA PHE A 141 10.90 14.14 -1.31
C PHE A 141 9.90 15.11 -0.69
N SER A 142 9.92 16.34 -1.21
CA SER A 142 9.13 17.52 -0.80
C SER A 142 8.47 17.43 0.58
N GLN A 143 9.09 18.05 1.58
CA GLN A 143 8.40 18.44 2.80
C GLN A 143 7.26 19.41 2.46
N SER A 144 6.09 18.88 2.13
CA SER A 144 4.85 19.64 2.12
C SER A 144 3.71 18.80 2.69
N GLN A 145 3.43 19.13 3.95
CA GLN A 145 2.16 18.92 4.68
C GLN A 145 1.97 17.58 5.41
N LEU A 146 2.68 17.45 6.54
CA LEU A 146 2.06 16.94 7.77
C LEU A 146 0.97 17.95 8.21
N ALA A 147 -0.28 17.64 7.89
CA ALA A 147 -1.44 18.16 8.61
C ALA A 147 -2.50 17.06 8.60
N LEU A 148 -2.67 16.44 9.77
CA LEU A 148 -3.79 15.57 10.12
C LEU A 148 -5.13 16.30 9.95
#